data_AF-A0A484WVP2-F1
#
_entry.id   AF-A0A484WVP2-F1
#
_cell.length_a   1.000
_cell.length_b   1.000
_cell.length_c   1.000
_cell.angle_alpha   90.00
_cell.angle_beta   90.00
_cell.angle_gamma   90.00
#
_symmetry.space_group_name_H-M   'P 1'
#
loop_
_entity.id
_entity.type
_entity.pdbx_description
1 polymer ?
#
loop_
_entity_poly.entity_id
_entity_poly.type
_entity_poly.pdbx_seq_one_letter_code
_entity_poly.pdbx_strand_id
1 'polypeptide(L)'
;MTACISWSAPPGVRWPVQDSRGSSLPSATVPLPADGSAYTNYTRTYTYDEAGNLTQMRHSAPATNNSYKTDITVSERSNRGVLSTLTENPADVEALFTAGGQQAQLQPGQALVWTPRNELLQVTPVVRDGGEDDRESYRYDGGSLRILKVSLQSAGNSVQTQRVIYLPGLELRSMQSGNTETESLEVISVGEAGRAQVRVLHWANGKPDRYRQMIRCVTVTTT
;
A
#
# COMPACT_ATOMS: atom_id res chain seq x y z
N MET A 1 -31.86 -25.71 -17.33
CA MET A 1 -32.99 -25.58 -16.38
C MET A 1 -33.22 -24.11 -16.15
N THR A 2 -34.38 -23.65 -16.60
CA THR A 2 -34.89 -22.28 -16.46
C THR A 2 -35.58 -22.15 -15.10
N ALA A 3 -35.41 -21.03 -14.42
CA ALA A 3 -36.36 -20.57 -13.40
C ALA A 3 -36.37 -19.03 -13.38
N CYS A 4 -37.40 -18.46 -13.99
CA CYS A 4 -37.84 -17.08 -13.76
C CYS A 4 -38.76 -17.08 -12.54
N ILE A 5 -38.62 -16.09 -11.64
CA ILE A 5 -39.66 -15.78 -10.65
C ILE A 5 -39.91 -14.28 -10.67
N SER A 6 -41.10 -13.90 -11.12
CA SER A 6 -41.68 -12.55 -11.04
C SER A 6 -42.39 -12.34 -9.71
N TRP A 7 -42.38 -11.11 -9.19
CA TRP A 7 -43.35 -10.66 -8.18
C TRP A 7 -43.91 -9.28 -8.54
N SER A 8 -45.22 -9.14 -8.39
CA SER A 8 -45.98 -7.89 -8.50
C SER A 8 -46.47 -7.49 -7.11
N ALA A 9 -46.46 -6.20 -6.78
CA ALA A 9 -46.98 -5.68 -5.50
C ALA A 9 -48.37 -5.02 -5.67
N PRO A 10 -49.28 -5.10 -4.69
CA PRO A 10 -50.59 -4.46 -4.74
C PRO A 10 -50.52 -2.98 -4.28
N PRO A 11 -51.45 -2.11 -4.72
CA PRO A 11 -51.39 -0.69 -4.42
C PRO A 11 -52.09 -0.31 -3.10
N GLY A 12 -51.53 0.70 -2.42
CA GLY A 12 -52.30 1.59 -1.55
C GLY A 12 -52.27 1.27 -0.05
N VAL A 13 -51.19 1.65 0.63
CA VAL A 13 -51.24 1.99 2.07
C VAL A 13 -50.37 3.22 2.31
N ARG A 14 -50.96 4.28 2.85
CA ARG A 14 -50.30 5.54 3.23
C ARG A 14 -50.27 5.62 4.76
N TRP A 15 -49.09 5.78 5.35
CA TRP A 15 -48.89 6.14 6.76
C TRP A 15 -48.07 7.44 6.85
N PRO A 16 -48.24 8.26 7.92
CA PRO A 16 -47.81 9.64 7.95
C PRO A 16 -46.33 9.85 8.33
N VAL A 17 -45.88 11.08 8.06
CA VAL A 17 -44.54 11.66 8.14
C VAL A 17 -43.89 11.54 9.53
N GLN A 18 -42.58 11.27 9.56
CA GLN A 18 -41.69 11.80 10.59
C GLN A 18 -40.40 12.36 9.96
N ASP A 19 -40.17 13.64 10.23
CA ASP A 19 -38.96 14.39 9.90
C ASP A 19 -37.79 13.86 10.72
N SER A 20 -36.79 13.28 10.04
CA SER A 20 -35.47 13.07 10.61
C SER A 20 -34.47 13.65 9.62
N ARG A 21 -33.81 14.73 10.04
CA ARG A 21 -32.68 15.36 9.35
C ARG A 21 -31.73 14.29 8.84
N GLY A 22 -31.79 14.01 7.54
CA GLY A 22 -30.92 13.05 6.90
C GLY A 22 -29.49 13.56 6.99
N SER A 23 -28.64 12.80 7.70
CA SER A 23 -27.20 12.89 7.49
C SER A 23 -26.93 12.40 6.08
N SER A 24 -27.01 13.30 5.10
CA SER A 24 -26.58 13.02 3.74
C SER A 24 -25.06 12.94 3.78
N LEU A 25 -24.53 11.72 3.84
CA LEU A 25 -23.11 11.50 3.60
C LEU A 25 -22.76 12.14 2.24
N PRO A 26 -21.72 12.97 2.15
CA PRO A 26 -21.34 13.59 0.88
C PRO A 26 -21.08 12.49 -0.15
N SER A 27 -21.61 12.67 -1.36
CA SER A 27 -21.34 11.75 -2.47
C SER A 27 -19.84 11.60 -2.66
N ALA A 28 -19.35 10.37 -2.59
CA ALA A 28 -17.95 10.06 -2.82
C ALA A 28 -17.64 10.28 -4.30
N THR A 29 -16.99 11.39 -4.64
CA THR A 29 -16.45 11.61 -5.98
C THR A 29 -15.22 10.73 -6.14
N VAL A 30 -15.39 9.57 -6.79
CA VAL A 30 -14.26 8.82 -7.33
C VAL A 30 -13.94 9.43 -8.69
N PRO A 31 -12.78 10.07 -8.89
CA PRO A 31 -12.35 10.48 -10.22
C PRO A 31 -12.04 9.21 -11.02
N LEU A 32 -13.03 8.68 -11.70
CA LEU A 32 -12.84 7.69 -12.75
C LEU A 32 -12.51 8.44 -14.04
N PRO A 33 -11.58 7.94 -14.86
CA PRO A 33 -11.40 8.44 -16.21
C PRO A 33 -12.75 8.51 -16.94
N ALA A 34 -12.95 9.58 -17.71
CA ALA A 34 -14.22 9.83 -18.40
C ALA A 34 -14.52 8.76 -19.46
N ASP A 35 -13.50 8.06 -19.95
CA ASP A 35 -13.61 6.96 -20.90
C ASP A 35 -12.54 5.87 -20.67
N GLY A 36 -12.60 4.82 -21.50
CA GLY A 36 -11.65 3.70 -21.45
C GLY A 36 -10.30 3.97 -22.10
N SER A 37 -10.09 5.14 -22.74
CA SER A 37 -8.86 5.42 -23.51
C SER A 37 -7.63 5.59 -22.62
N ALA A 38 -7.84 5.87 -21.33
CA ALA A 38 -6.79 5.90 -20.31
C ALA A 38 -6.19 4.51 -20.01
N TYR A 39 -6.79 3.42 -20.50
CA TYR A 39 -6.37 2.05 -20.22
C TYR A 39 -5.88 1.34 -21.48
N THR A 40 -4.93 0.43 -21.28
CA THR A 40 -4.48 -0.48 -22.32
C THR A 40 -4.46 -1.91 -21.80
N ASN A 41 -4.77 -2.86 -22.66
CA ASN A 41 -4.70 -4.27 -22.33
C ASN A 41 -3.24 -4.73 -22.28
N TYR A 42 -2.95 -5.63 -21.36
CA TYR A 42 -1.66 -6.30 -21.26
C TYR A 42 -1.84 -7.78 -20.97
N THR A 43 -0.81 -8.57 -21.27
CA THR A 43 -0.71 -9.97 -20.87
C THR A 43 0.55 -10.16 -20.02
N ARG A 44 0.46 -10.97 -18.97
CA ARG A 44 1.62 -11.41 -18.19
C ARG A 44 1.78 -12.91 -18.29
N THR A 45 3.02 -13.35 -18.53
CA THR A 45 3.41 -14.76 -18.47
C THR A 45 4.35 -14.96 -17.30
N TYR A 46 4.13 -16.01 -16.52
CA TYR A 46 4.89 -16.32 -15.30
C TYR A 46 5.59 -17.66 -15.49
N THR A 47 6.89 -17.71 -15.16
CA THR A 47 7.70 -18.93 -15.22
C THR A 47 8.10 -19.32 -13.81
N TYR A 48 8.04 -20.61 -13.52
CA TYR A 48 8.38 -21.18 -12.21
C TYR A 48 9.44 -22.27 -12.38
N ASP A 49 10.27 -22.47 -11.36
CA ASP A 49 11.14 -23.63 -11.26
C ASP A 49 10.41 -24.87 -10.72
N GLU A 50 11.11 -25.99 -10.57
CA GLU A 50 10.55 -27.26 -10.07
C GLU A 50 10.11 -27.20 -8.61
N ALA A 51 10.65 -26.25 -7.82
CA ALA A 51 10.29 -26.03 -6.42
C ALA A 51 9.12 -25.04 -6.26
N GLY A 52 8.62 -24.47 -7.36
CA GLY A 52 7.51 -23.53 -7.38
C GLY A 52 7.91 -22.07 -7.12
N ASN A 53 9.20 -21.73 -7.18
CA ASN A 53 9.65 -20.34 -7.09
C ASN A 53 9.33 -19.62 -8.41
N LEU A 54 8.78 -18.41 -8.34
CA LEU A 54 8.62 -17.54 -9.51
C LEU A 54 10.02 -17.09 -9.97
N THR A 55 10.42 -17.44 -11.20
CA THR A 55 11.74 -17.11 -11.76
C THR A 55 11.68 -15.99 -12.80
N GLN A 56 10.54 -15.82 -13.48
CA GLN A 56 10.35 -14.72 -14.43
C GLN A 56 8.89 -14.29 -14.49
N MET A 57 8.68 -12.97 -14.51
CA MET A 57 7.44 -12.35 -14.96
C MET A 57 7.72 -11.59 -16.26
N ARG A 58 7.05 -11.95 -17.35
CA ARG A 58 7.11 -11.22 -18.62
C ARG A 58 5.83 -10.43 -18.82
N HIS A 59 5.94 -9.11 -18.93
CA HIS A 59 4.84 -8.22 -19.25
C HIS A 59 4.87 -7.83 -20.73
N SER A 60 3.70 -7.84 -21.38
CA SER A 60 3.55 -7.33 -22.73
C SER A 60 2.27 -6.52 -22.87
N ALA A 61 2.40 -5.24 -23.22
CA ALA A 61 1.33 -4.36 -23.64
C ALA A 61 1.63 -3.84 -25.06
N PRO A 62 1.23 -4.58 -26.12
CA PRO A 62 1.60 -4.25 -27.50
C PRO A 62 1.11 -2.88 -27.97
N ALA A 63 -0.08 -2.46 -27.55
CA ALA A 63 -0.71 -1.22 -27.99
C ALA A 63 0.07 0.05 -27.59
N THR A 64 0.86 -0.01 -26.51
CA THR A 64 1.74 1.09 -26.06
C THR A 64 3.22 0.75 -26.20
N ASN A 65 3.55 -0.38 -26.83
CA ASN A 65 4.88 -0.94 -26.88
C ASN A 65 5.58 -1.03 -25.50
N ASN A 66 4.82 -1.25 -24.43
CA ASN A 66 5.34 -1.38 -23.08
C ASN A 66 5.51 -2.87 -22.76
N SER A 67 6.67 -3.42 -23.11
CA SER A 67 7.02 -4.82 -22.80
C SER A 67 8.32 -4.88 -22.02
N TYR A 68 8.34 -5.63 -20.94
CA TYR A 68 9.51 -5.80 -20.07
C TYR A 68 9.48 -7.17 -19.38
N LYS A 69 10.62 -7.55 -18.81
CA LYS A 69 10.76 -8.76 -17.99
C LYS A 69 11.24 -8.36 -16.60
N THR A 70 10.81 -9.14 -15.63
CA THR A 70 11.32 -9.11 -14.26
C THR A 70 11.84 -10.51 -13.98
N ASP A 71 13.16 -10.65 -13.95
CA ASP A 71 13.85 -11.90 -13.67
C ASP A 71 14.20 -11.98 -12.18
N ILE A 72 14.04 -13.18 -11.62
CA ILE A 72 14.32 -13.49 -10.21
C ILE A 72 15.36 -14.59 -10.19
N THR A 73 16.52 -14.28 -9.63
CA THR A 73 17.61 -15.23 -9.43
C THR A 73 17.35 -15.99 -8.13
N VAL A 74 17.10 -17.29 -8.26
CA VAL A 74 16.86 -18.21 -7.14
C VAL A 74 18.16 -18.90 -6.77
N SER A 75 18.39 -19.14 -5.48
CA SER A 75 19.56 -19.89 -5.01
C SER A 75 19.53 -21.35 -5.47
N GLU A 76 20.70 -21.94 -5.74
CA GLU A 76 20.82 -23.38 -6.05
C GLU A 76 20.56 -24.29 -4.84
N ARG A 77 20.53 -23.73 -3.62
CA ARG A 77 20.49 -24.51 -2.37
C ARG A 77 19.36 -24.11 -1.40
N SER A 78 18.45 -23.24 -1.81
CA SER A 78 17.27 -22.84 -1.04
C SER A 78 16.22 -22.17 -1.93
N ASN A 79 15.05 -21.85 -1.36
CA ASN A 79 14.01 -21.05 -2.03
C ASN A 79 14.23 -19.53 -1.86
N ARG A 80 15.43 -19.09 -1.48
CA ARG A 80 15.77 -17.66 -1.46
C ARG A 80 15.89 -17.17 -2.89
N GLY A 81 15.23 -16.06 -3.20
CA GLY A 81 15.28 -15.44 -4.50
C GLY A 81 15.33 -13.92 -4.40
N VAL A 82 16.06 -13.29 -5.31
CA VAL A 82 16.18 -11.82 -5.42
C VAL A 82 15.98 -11.41 -6.87
N LEU A 83 15.64 -10.13 -7.10
CA LEU A 83 15.63 -9.59 -8.46
C LEU A 83 17.01 -9.70 -9.09
N SER A 84 17.06 -9.94 -10.40
CA SER A 84 18.32 -10.00 -11.17
C SER A 84 19.16 -8.72 -11.06
N THR A 85 18.52 -7.58 -10.75
CA THR A 85 19.20 -6.30 -10.48
C THR A 85 20.10 -6.32 -9.25
N LEU A 86 19.90 -7.25 -8.32
CA LEU A 86 20.78 -7.45 -7.16
C LEU A 86 21.91 -8.45 -7.46
N THR A 87 21.59 -9.55 -8.13
CA THR A 87 22.57 -10.49 -8.69
C THR A 87 21.90 -11.39 -9.72
N GLU A 88 22.63 -11.73 -10.79
CA GLU A 88 22.26 -12.77 -11.75
C GLU A 88 22.86 -14.13 -11.41
N ASN A 89 23.76 -14.20 -10.41
CA ASN A 89 24.45 -15.41 -10.01
C ASN A 89 23.74 -16.11 -8.83
N PRO A 90 23.18 -17.33 -9.03
CA PRO A 90 22.52 -18.10 -7.98
C PRO A 90 23.37 -18.35 -6.71
N ALA A 91 24.70 -18.43 -6.86
CA ALA A 91 25.61 -18.65 -5.73
C ALA A 91 25.68 -17.45 -4.77
N ASP A 92 25.43 -16.24 -5.27
CA ASP A 92 25.54 -15.00 -4.50
C ASP A 92 24.24 -14.63 -3.77
N VAL A 93 23.12 -15.25 -4.15
CA VAL A 93 21.78 -14.96 -3.60
C VAL A 93 21.78 -15.10 -2.08
N GLU A 94 22.47 -16.10 -1.56
CA GLU A 94 22.48 -16.42 -0.14
C GLU A 94 23.13 -15.35 0.73
N ALA A 95 24.11 -14.63 0.19
CA ALA A 95 24.77 -13.52 0.88
C ALA A 95 23.86 -12.29 1.04
N LEU A 96 22.76 -12.23 0.30
CA LEU A 96 21.75 -11.17 0.37
C LEU A 96 20.67 -11.44 1.41
N PHE A 97 20.85 -12.46 2.27
CA PHE A 97 19.95 -12.78 3.37
C PHE A 97 20.71 -12.95 4.68
N THR A 98 20.03 -12.69 5.79
CA THR A 98 20.50 -13.06 7.12
C THR A 98 20.50 -14.58 7.29
N ALA A 99 21.15 -15.07 8.35
CA ALA A 99 21.07 -16.48 8.74
C ALA A 99 19.61 -16.94 8.94
N GLY A 100 18.74 -16.07 9.48
CA GLY A 100 17.32 -16.34 9.69
C GLY A 100 16.45 -16.31 8.43
N GLY A 101 17.00 -15.97 7.25
CA GLY A 101 16.27 -15.90 5.99
C GLY A 101 15.58 -14.58 5.70
N GLN A 102 15.96 -13.50 6.40
CA GLN A 102 15.46 -12.16 6.10
C GLN A 102 16.33 -11.49 5.02
N GLN A 103 15.72 -10.90 4.00
CA GLN A 103 16.44 -10.24 2.90
C GLN A 103 17.19 -8.99 3.42
N ALA A 104 18.44 -8.80 3.01
CA ALA A 104 19.32 -7.73 3.49
C ALA A 104 19.31 -6.47 2.61
N GLN A 105 18.91 -6.59 1.33
CA GLN A 105 18.78 -5.46 0.40
C GLN A 105 17.47 -5.54 -0.37
N LEU A 106 16.69 -4.47 -0.39
CA LEU A 106 15.42 -4.40 -1.11
C LEU A 106 15.62 -4.17 -2.62
N GLN A 107 16.52 -3.25 -2.95
CA GLN A 107 16.97 -2.82 -4.27
C GLN A 107 18.46 -2.47 -4.17
N PRO A 108 19.17 -2.30 -5.30
CA PRO A 108 20.55 -1.82 -5.26
C PRO A 108 20.68 -0.55 -4.41
N GLY A 109 21.52 -0.62 -3.37
CA GLY A 109 21.75 0.49 -2.44
C GLY A 109 20.70 0.69 -1.34
N GLN A 110 19.64 -0.13 -1.28
CA GLN A 110 18.58 -0.02 -0.26
C GLN A 110 18.66 -1.14 0.76
N ALA A 111 19.39 -0.91 1.85
CA ALA A 111 19.56 -1.88 2.91
C ALA A 111 18.27 -2.09 3.74
N LEU A 112 18.08 -3.32 4.21
CA LEU A 112 17.02 -3.75 5.13
C LEU A 112 17.66 -4.17 6.45
N VAL A 113 17.24 -3.53 7.53
CA VAL A 113 17.69 -3.84 8.89
C VAL A 113 16.56 -4.52 9.64
N TRP A 114 16.87 -5.57 10.40
CA TRP A 114 15.90 -6.41 11.09
C TRP A 114 16.07 -6.35 12.60
N THR A 115 14.98 -6.48 13.35
CA THR A 115 15.02 -6.69 14.80
C THR A 115 15.49 -8.11 15.12
N PRO A 116 15.93 -8.40 16.36
CA PRO A 116 16.22 -9.77 16.79
C PRO A 116 15.01 -10.72 16.72
N ARG A 117 13.78 -10.19 16.60
CA ARG A 117 12.54 -10.95 16.39
C ARG A 117 12.21 -11.15 14.90
N ASN A 118 13.13 -10.81 13.99
CA ASN A 118 12.96 -10.89 12.55
C ASN A 118 11.87 -9.95 11.99
N GLU A 119 11.61 -8.83 12.67
CA GLU A 119 10.71 -7.79 12.18
C GLU A 119 11.51 -6.72 11.43
N LEU A 120 10.96 -6.14 10.36
CA LEU A 120 11.66 -5.11 9.60
C LEU A 120 11.83 -3.84 10.45
N LEU A 121 13.05 -3.51 10.86
CA LEU A 121 13.32 -2.35 11.71
C LEU A 121 13.45 -1.06 10.89
N GLN A 122 14.17 -1.13 9.76
CA GLN A 122 14.49 0.05 8.96
C GLN A 122 14.74 -0.31 7.50
N VAL A 123 14.35 0.61 6.61
CA VAL A 123 14.78 0.68 5.21
C VAL A 123 15.52 2.00 5.01
N THR A 124 16.58 1.99 4.19
CA THR A 124 17.29 3.19 3.74
C THR A 124 17.01 3.41 2.25
N PRO A 125 16.00 4.21 1.84
CA PRO A 125 15.62 4.31 0.43
C PRO A 125 16.62 5.07 -0.44
N VAL A 126 17.29 6.08 0.12
CA VAL A 126 18.28 6.90 -0.58
C VAL A 126 19.49 7.07 0.32
N VAL A 127 20.63 6.56 -0.14
CA VAL A 127 21.94 6.78 0.48
C VAL A 127 22.57 8.02 -0.16
N ARG A 128 23.10 8.94 0.63
CA ARG A 128 23.71 10.19 0.15
C ARG A 128 25.17 10.31 0.59
N ASP A 129 26.02 10.74 -0.33
CA ASP A 129 27.41 11.08 -0.01
C ASP A 129 27.45 12.40 0.78
N GLY A 130 27.83 12.33 2.06
CA GLY A 130 28.11 13.51 2.89
C GLY A 130 26.88 14.19 3.51
N GLY A 131 25.69 13.58 3.45
CA GLY A 131 24.46 14.08 4.08
C GLY A 131 23.70 12.97 4.83
N GLU A 132 22.58 13.31 5.47
CA GLU A 132 21.71 12.29 6.09
C GLU A 132 20.95 11.51 5.00
N ASP A 133 21.02 10.18 5.11
CA ASP A 133 20.23 9.27 4.30
C ASP A 133 18.74 9.40 4.57
N ASP A 134 17.93 9.16 3.54
CA ASP A 134 16.50 8.95 3.77
C ASP A 134 16.31 7.62 4.51
N ARG A 135 15.36 7.57 5.43
CA ARG A 135 15.07 6.35 6.18
C ARG A 135 13.60 6.19 6.49
N GLU A 136 13.12 4.95 6.44
CA GLU A 136 11.82 4.58 6.98
C GLU A 136 12.03 3.51 8.06
N SER A 137 11.54 3.76 9.27
CA SER A 137 11.71 2.89 10.43
C SER A 137 10.38 2.49 11.03
N TYR A 138 10.37 1.33 11.70
CA TYR A 138 9.15 0.72 12.20
C TYR A 138 9.29 0.26 13.66
N ARG A 139 8.18 0.26 14.40
CA ARG A 139 8.09 -0.38 15.71
C ARG A 139 6.88 -1.28 15.78
N TYR A 140 7.00 -2.31 16.60
CA TYR A 140 6.05 -3.39 16.74
C TYR A 140 5.65 -3.55 18.21
N ASP A 141 4.45 -4.07 18.44
CA ASP A 141 3.99 -4.48 19.76
C ASP A 141 4.50 -5.88 20.15
N GLY A 142 4.04 -6.40 21.29
CA GLY A 142 4.39 -7.74 21.75
C GLY A 142 3.98 -8.85 20.78
N GLY A 143 2.93 -8.64 19.98
CA GLY A 143 2.43 -9.59 18.98
C GLY A 143 3.07 -9.44 17.58
N SER A 144 4.12 -8.63 17.45
CA SER A 144 4.76 -8.32 16.17
C SER A 144 3.83 -7.59 15.18
N LEU A 145 2.81 -6.89 15.68
CA LEU A 145 1.98 -5.99 14.87
C LEU A 145 2.62 -4.60 14.85
N ARG A 146 2.68 -4.00 13.66
CA ARG A 146 3.27 -2.68 13.49
C ARG A 146 2.41 -1.61 14.18
N ILE A 147 3.00 -0.87 15.11
CA ILE A 147 2.34 0.23 15.86
C ILE A 147 2.86 1.61 15.47
N LEU A 148 4.03 1.69 14.84
CA LEU A 148 4.64 2.95 14.43
C LEU A 148 5.38 2.79 13.10
N LYS A 149 5.26 3.81 12.26
CA LYS A 149 6.12 4.04 11.10
C LYS A 149 6.62 5.48 11.14
N VAL A 150 7.92 5.68 10.94
CA VAL A 150 8.54 7.01 10.83
C VAL A 150 9.38 7.06 9.58
N SER A 151 9.07 7.99 8.68
CA SER A 151 9.81 8.25 7.44
C SER A 151 10.48 9.60 7.56
N LEU A 152 11.77 9.66 7.26
CA LEU A 152 12.60 10.86 7.24
C LEU A 152 13.15 11.02 5.83
N GLN A 153 12.89 12.19 5.24
CA GLN A 153 13.30 12.54 3.89
C GLN A 153 14.02 13.88 3.91
N SER A 154 15.23 13.89 3.38
CA SER A 154 15.98 15.14 3.17
C SER A 154 15.44 15.86 1.94
N ALA A 155 15.00 17.11 2.13
CA ALA A 155 14.41 17.98 1.11
C ALA A 155 15.16 19.32 1.09
N GLY A 156 16.24 19.38 0.29
CA GLY A 156 17.12 20.53 0.22
C GLY A 156 17.81 20.80 1.55
N ASN A 157 17.56 21.96 2.16
CA ASN A 157 18.11 22.35 3.47
C ASN A 157 17.20 21.97 4.65
N SER A 158 16.14 21.18 4.42
CA SER A 158 15.17 20.80 5.45
C SER A 158 14.96 19.29 5.49
N VAL A 159 14.56 18.79 6.65
CA VAL A 159 14.17 17.39 6.82
C VAL A 159 12.66 17.33 6.99
N GLN A 160 12.01 16.53 6.14
CA GLN A 160 10.61 16.20 6.26
C GLN A 160 10.46 14.91 7.04
N THR A 161 9.69 14.96 8.13
CA THR A 161 9.35 13.80 8.95
C THR A 161 7.90 13.45 8.76
N GLN A 162 7.61 12.22 8.38
CA GLN A 162 6.27 11.64 8.38
C GLN A 162 6.18 10.58 9.46
N ARG A 163 5.12 10.63 10.27
CA ARG A 163 4.88 9.65 11.33
C ARG A 163 3.48 9.07 11.18
N VAL A 164 3.36 7.76 11.34
CA VAL A 164 2.07 7.06 11.40
C VAL A 164 2.04 6.19 12.64
N ILE A 165 1.06 6.44 13.51
CA ILE A 165 0.75 5.59 14.66
C ILE A 165 -0.46 4.74 14.29
N TYR A 166 -0.35 3.42 14.46
CA TYR A 166 -1.42 2.48 14.17
C TYR A 166 -2.11 2.09 15.47
N LEU A 167 -3.42 2.27 15.51
CA LEU A 167 -4.31 1.94 16.62
C LEU A 167 -5.50 1.11 16.10
N PRO A 168 -6.23 0.40 16.97
CA PRO A 168 -7.46 -0.29 16.56
C PRO A 168 -8.46 0.67 15.91
N GLY A 169 -8.74 0.47 14.61
CA GLY A 169 -9.69 1.29 13.83
C GLY A 169 -9.22 2.71 13.51
N LEU A 170 -7.97 3.08 13.82
CA LEU A 170 -7.48 4.45 13.67
C LEU A 170 -5.99 4.50 13.27
N GLU A 171 -5.65 5.37 12.34
CA GLU A 171 -4.28 5.78 12.09
C GLU A 171 -4.12 7.27 12.39
N LEU A 172 -3.12 7.62 13.20
CA LEU A 172 -2.74 9.02 13.43
C LEU A 172 -1.52 9.31 12.56
N ARG A 173 -1.70 10.18 11.56
CA ARG A 173 -0.67 10.56 10.60
C ARG A 173 -0.28 12.01 10.84
N SER A 174 1.01 12.28 11.02
CA SER A 174 1.53 13.64 11.12
C SER A 174 2.68 13.86 10.17
N MET A 175 2.80 15.07 9.65
CA MET A 175 3.90 15.52 8.81
C MET A 175 4.52 16.76 9.42
N GLN A 176 5.84 16.80 9.46
CA GLN A 176 6.62 17.91 9.99
C GLN A 176 7.70 18.29 8.97
N SER A 177 7.96 19.59 8.85
CA SER A 177 9.13 20.13 8.15
C SER A 177 9.98 20.89 9.16
N GLY A 178 11.18 20.37 9.45
CA GLY A 178 11.93 20.78 10.63
C GLY A 178 11.10 20.59 11.91
N ASN A 179 10.92 21.65 12.70
CA ASN A 179 10.14 21.62 13.95
C ASN A 179 8.67 22.03 13.79
N THR A 180 8.21 22.28 12.56
CA THR A 180 6.86 22.77 12.31
C THR A 180 5.98 21.64 11.78
N GLU A 181 4.86 21.37 12.47
CA GLU A 181 3.85 20.46 11.97
C GLU A 181 3.09 21.09 10.79
N THR A 182 3.15 20.41 9.64
CA THR A 182 2.53 20.86 8.39
C THR A 182 1.24 20.12 8.09
N GLU A 183 1.01 18.95 8.68
CA GLU A 183 -0.22 18.18 8.54
C GLU A 183 -0.46 17.29 9.75
N SER A 184 -1.71 17.19 10.19
CA SER A 184 -2.17 16.22 11.18
C SER A 184 -3.50 15.63 10.71
N LEU A 185 -3.49 14.33 10.42
CA LEU A 185 -4.55 13.58 9.77
C LEU A 185 -4.89 12.33 10.59
N GLU A 186 -6.15 12.21 10.96
CA GLU A 186 -6.75 11.02 11.54
C GLU A 186 -7.43 10.23 10.41
N VAL A 187 -7.06 8.96 10.27
CA VAL A 187 -7.72 8.05 9.34
C VAL A 187 -8.48 6.99 10.12
N ILE A 188 -9.80 7.15 10.18
CA ILE A 188 -10.69 6.22 10.88
C ILE A 188 -11.10 5.13 9.89
N SER A 189 -10.88 3.88 10.26
CA SER A 189 -11.22 2.71 9.46
C SER A 189 -12.41 1.99 10.08
N VAL A 190 -13.50 1.88 9.33
CA VAL A 190 -14.73 1.19 9.74
C VAL A 190 -14.90 -0.06 8.89
N GLY A 191 -14.99 -1.22 9.54
CA GLY A 191 -15.00 -2.53 8.91
C GLY A 191 -13.60 -3.11 8.70
N GLU A 192 -13.56 -4.37 8.28
CA GLU A 192 -12.31 -5.13 8.12
C GLU A 192 -11.67 -4.89 6.75
N ALA A 193 -10.33 -4.87 6.72
CA ALA A 193 -9.58 -4.78 5.48
C ALA A 193 -9.98 -5.94 4.54
N GLY A 194 -10.24 -5.62 3.26
CA GLY A 194 -10.72 -6.62 2.29
C GLY A 194 -12.22 -6.97 2.40
N ARG A 195 -12.99 -6.28 3.25
CA ARG A 195 -14.44 -6.44 3.40
C ARG A 195 -15.16 -5.09 3.30
N ALA A 196 -15.00 -4.41 2.16
CA ALA A 196 -15.61 -3.09 1.90
C ALA A 196 -15.36 -2.06 3.02
N GLN A 197 -14.12 -2.00 3.52
CA GLN A 197 -13.72 -1.08 4.57
C GLN A 197 -13.95 0.38 4.14
N VAL A 198 -14.58 1.16 5.02
CA VAL A 198 -14.78 2.60 4.85
C VAL A 198 -13.68 3.34 5.58
N ARG A 199 -13.09 4.36 4.94
CA ARG A 199 -12.07 5.22 5.56
C ARG A 199 -12.54 6.67 5.61
N VAL A 200 -12.58 7.23 6.81
CA VAL A 200 -12.85 8.65 7.03
C VAL A 200 -11.53 9.38 7.20
N LEU A 201 -11.35 10.48 6.46
CA LEU A 201 -10.16 11.32 6.56
C LEU A 201 -10.53 12.61 7.29
N HIS A 202 -10.00 12.78 8.50
CA HIS A 202 -10.23 13.95 9.34
C HIS A 202 -8.90 14.69 9.59
N TRP A 203 -8.79 15.91 9.07
CA TRP A 203 -7.61 16.74 9.30
C TRP A 203 -7.80 17.61 10.53
N ALA A 204 -6.95 17.43 11.53
CA ALA A 204 -6.84 18.33 12.68
C ALA A 204 -6.01 19.59 12.32
N ASN A 205 -5.04 19.45 11.41
CA ASN A 205 -4.20 20.55 10.93
C ASN A 205 -3.75 20.30 9.47
N GLY A 206 -3.45 21.37 8.74
CA GLY A 206 -2.82 21.28 7.41
C GLY A 206 -3.69 20.69 6.31
N LYS A 207 -5.03 20.79 6.41
CA LYS A 207 -5.96 20.24 5.42
C LYS A 207 -5.70 20.86 4.04
N PRO A 208 -5.34 20.07 3.01
CA PRO A 208 -5.15 20.61 1.67
C PRO A 208 -6.45 21.24 1.11
N ASP A 209 -6.33 22.33 0.36
CA ASP A 209 -7.48 23.07 -0.19
C ASP A 209 -8.35 22.22 -1.12
N ARG A 210 -7.73 21.26 -1.81
CA ARG A 210 -8.39 20.32 -2.74
C ARG A 210 -9.29 19.28 -2.06
N TYR A 211 -9.25 19.15 -0.73
CA TYR A 211 -10.09 18.21 0.01
C TYR A 211 -11.07 18.96 0.91
N ARG A 212 -12.37 18.70 0.73
CA ARG A 212 -13.35 18.91 1.82
C ARG A 212 -13.18 17.78 2.84
N GLN A 213 -13.66 17.91 4.08
CA GLN A 213 -13.71 16.75 4.99
C GLN A 213 -14.43 15.62 4.25
N MET A 214 -13.73 14.51 4.02
CA MET A 214 -14.14 13.53 3.02
C MET A 214 -14.26 12.16 3.67
N ILE A 215 -15.46 11.62 3.61
CA ILE A 215 -15.72 10.20 3.86
C ILE A 215 -15.37 9.49 2.56
N ARG A 216 -14.27 8.73 2.52
CA ARG A 216 -13.98 7.84 1.39
C ARG A 216 -14.56 6.47 1.70
N CYS A 217 -15.71 6.17 1.11
CA CYS A 217 -16.23 4.82 1.03
C CYS A 217 -15.42 4.06 -0.02
N VAL A 218 -14.61 3.06 0.39
CA VAL A 218 -13.96 2.16 -0.57
C VAL A 218 -14.73 0.84 -0.53
N THR A 219 -15.77 0.75 -1.35
CA THR A 219 -16.44 -0.52 -1.60
C THR A 219 -15.58 -1.33 -2.55
N VAL A 220 -14.86 -2.34 -2.04
CA VAL A 220 -14.27 -3.37 -2.90
C VAL A 220 -15.38 -4.36 -3.22
N THR A 221 -16.01 -4.21 -4.37
CA THR A 221 -16.93 -5.21 -4.90
C THR A 221 -16.09 -6.31 -5.52
N THR A 222 -15.93 -7.45 -4.84
CA THR A 222 -15.52 -8.69 -5.50
C THR A 222 -16.71 -9.23 -6.27
N THR A 223 -16.63 -9.23 -7.61
CA THR A 223 -17.47 -10.06 -8.49
C THR A 223 -16.85 -11.44 -8.64
#